data_AF-A0A955SGX9-F1
#
_entry.id   AF-A0A955SGX9-F1
#
_cell.length_a   1.000
_cell.length_b   1.000
_cell.length_c   1.000
_cell.angle_alpha   90.00
_cell.angle_beta   90.00
_cell.angle_gamma   90.00
#
_symmetry.space_group_name_H-M   'P 1'
#
loop_
_entity.id
_entity.type
_entity.pdbx_description
1 polymer ?
#
loop_
_entity_poly.entity_id
_entity_poly.type
_entity_poly.pdbx_seq_one_letter_code
_entity_poly.pdbx_strand_id
1 'polypeptide(L)'
;MKFKGFLSILPIAAVLLWTVSESAPIHPASADPLTTEQETALKSLVQDLEQIKSDPENLKTIQEQIAEEQKRAQTGIEEIDRKISELNQAISDSEKTQQELVDRLKALQTGKFLLQQTKSEEPTKTEEIQRPVAKLTSAKGKVDFRKQIRPILSNKCFLCHGPDEEDRKAGLRLDLKEHAFGERKSGKHPIVPGDLEASLVYHRITTTDEADRMPPAGFEKQLTQEEIDLITQWIAEGAHWEQHWSFVPPKRPEIPETQLTDWAKNPIDSFVLSKLEENGLEPTKEADRRSLIRRLYLDLTGIPPTPQELHRFLEDDSPDAYEKEVDRLISSPHYGEEMARRWMDLARYADTHGYHIDSERYMWRWREWVINAFNNNKPFDEFTVEQLAGDLLDHPTLDQKIATGFNR
;
A
#
# COMPACT_ATOMS: atom_id res chain seq x y z
N MET A 1 23.24 20.28 44.03
CA MET A 1 24.13 20.12 42.85
C MET A 1 24.36 18.62 42.65
N LYS A 2 23.85 18.06 41.54
CA LYS A 2 24.00 16.67 41.04
C LYS A 2 23.55 15.50 41.94
N PHE A 3 22.24 15.30 42.05
CA PHE A 3 21.58 14.01 42.32
C PHE A 3 21.33 13.30 40.97
N LYS A 4 22.29 12.51 40.48
CA LYS A 4 22.10 11.54 39.38
C LYS A 4 23.07 10.39 39.63
N GLY A 5 22.57 9.23 40.09
CA GLY A 5 23.39 8.03 40.27
C GLY A 5 22.82 6.94 41.18
N PHE A 6 21.79 7.23 41.98
CA PHE A 6 21.37 6.32 43.05
C PHE A 6 20.42 5.16 42.63
N LEU A 7 19.91 5.14 41.40
CA LEU A 7 18.95 4.12 40.95
C LEU A 7 19.55 2.94 40.16
N SER A 8 20.87 2.91 39.96
CA SER A 8 21.54 1.88 39.14
C SER A 8 22.46 0.92 39.92
N ILE A 9 22.47 0.97 41.26
CA ILE A 9 23.41 0.18 42.10
C ILE A 9 22.66 -0.79 43.05
N LEU A 10 21.35 -0.60 43.26
CA LEU A 10 20.52 -1.47 44.10
C LEU A 10 20.49 -2.96 43.69
N PRO A 11 20.57 -3.36 42.40
CA PRO A 11 20.61 -4.78 42.05
C PRO A 11 21.96 -5.43 42.38
N ILE A 12 23.05 -4.66 42.39
CA ILE A 12 24.43 -5.18 42.54
C ILE A 12 24.78 -5.36 44.03
N ALA A 13 24.31 -4.46 44.89
CA ALA A 13 24.48 -4.59 46.34
C ALA A 13 23.66 -5.76 46.93
N ALA A 14 22.47 -6.02 46.39
CA ALA A 14 21.62 -7.14 46.82
C ALA A 14 22.21 -8.52 46.44
N VAL A 15 22.86 -8.61 45.28
CA VAL A 15 23.55 -9.84 44.84
C VAL A 15 24.81 -10.10 45.67
N LEU A 16 25.59 -9.07 46.01
CA LEU A 16 26.79 -9.22 46.84
C LEU A 16 26.48 -9.56 48.31
N LEU A 17 25.39 -9.03 48.87
CA LEU A 17 24.93 -9.36 50.22
C LEU A 17 24.31 -10.77 50.32
N TRP A 18 23.77 -11.32 49.24
CA TRP A 18 23.25 -12.69 49.19
C TRP A 18 24.36 -13.73 49.01
N THR A 19 25.40 -13.43 48.23
CA THR A 19 26.52 -14.37 47.98
C THR A 19 27.49 -14.60 49.15
N VAL A 20 27.41 -13.79 50.21
CA VAL A 20 28.28 -13.92 51.41
C VAL A 20 27.63 -14.80 52.50
N SER A 21 26.37 -15.23 52.33
CA SER A 21 25.63 -15.94 53.37
C SER A 21 25.53 -17.47 53.23
N GLU A 22 25.80 -18.07 52.06
CA GLU A 22 25.69 -19.54 51.91
C GLU A 22 26.81 -20.12 51.04
N SER A 23 27.55 -21.06 51.65
CA SER A 23 28.67 -21.79 51.10
C SER A 23 28.22 -22.91 50.14
N ALA A 24 28.56 -22.80 48.85
CA ALA A 24 28.56 -23.93 47.91
C ALA A 24 29.68 -23.75 46.86
N PRO A 25 30.45 -24.81 46.51
CA PRO A 25 31.66 -24.68 45.70
C PRO A 25 31.33 -24.63 44.20
N ILE A 26 31.84 -23.62 43.49
CA ILE A 26 31.88 -23.60 42.02
C ILE A 26 33.35 -23.69 41.60
N HIS A 27 33.67 -24.74 40.84
CA HIS A 27 34.98 -24.95 40.22
C HIS A 27 35.29 -23.90 39.14
N PRO A 28 36.57 -23.62 38.85
CA PRO A 28 37.00 -22.36 38.27
C PRO A 28 36.91 -22.37 36.74
N ALA A 29 36.21 -21.40 36.18
CA ALA A 29 36.36 -20.99 34.80
C ALA A 29 36.61 -19.48 34.77
N SER A 30 37.86 -19.11 34.47
CA SER A 30 38.32 -17.79 34.01
C SER A 30 37.54 -16.55 34.48
N ALA A 31 37.89 -16.02 35.65
CA ALA A 31 37.61 -14.62 35.97
C ALA A 31 38.89 -13.83 35.70
N ASP A 32 38.85 -12.91 34.74
CA ASP A 32 39.95 -11.97 34.49
C ASP A 32 40.22 -11.11 35.74
N PRO A 33 41.48 -10.74 36.03
CA PRO A 33 41.80 -9.90 37.17
C PRO A 33 41.11 -8.53 37.05
N LEU A 34 40.58 -8.03 38.18
CA LEU A 34 39.95 -6.72 38.26
C LEU A 34 40.90 -5.63 37.78
N THR A 35 40.35 -4.68 37.02
CA THR A 35 41.10 -3.48 36.62
C THR A 35 41.39 -2.59 37.83
N THR A 36 42.44 -1.79 37.77
CA THR A 36 42.81 -0.85 38.84
C THR A 36 41.69 0.13 39.21
N GLU A 37 40.84 0.48 38.24
CA GLU A 37 39.66 1.32 38.44
C GLU A 37 38.58 0.60 39.25
N GLN A 38 38.36 -0.70 38.99
CA GLN A 38 37.45 -1.54 39.76
C GLN A 38 37.95 -1.79 41.19
N GLU A 39 39.26 -2.00 41.40
CA GLU A 39 39.83 -2.12 42.76
C GLU A 39 39.68 -0.83 43.57
N THR A 40 39.84 0.33 42.92
CA THR A 40 39.72 1.64 43.57
C THR A 40 38.26 1.92 43.96
N ALA A 41 37.32 1.61 43.07
CA ALA A 41 35.89 1.72 43.35
C ALA A 41 35.47 0.78 44.50
N LEU A 42 36.01 -0.46 44.54
CA LEU A 42 35.72 -1.42 45.60
C LEU A 42 36.23 -0.95 46.97
N LYS A 43 37.45 -0.37 47.02
CA LYS A 43 38.00 0.20 48.27
C LYS A 43 37.19 1.38 48.78
N SER A 44 36.74 2.27 47.90
CA SER A 44 35.83 3.36 48.26
C SER A 44 34.52 2.85 48.84
N LEU A 45 33.93 1.83 48.21
CA LEU A 45 32.67 1.25 48.67
C LEU A 45 32.79 0.60 50.05
N VAL A 46 33.90 -0.09 50.32
CA VAL A 46 34.18 -0.69 51.63
C VAL A 46 34.31 0.38 52.71
N GLN A 47 34.97 1.49 52.41
CA GLN A 47 35.14 2.61 53.32
C GLN A 47 33.79 3.31 53.63
N ASP A 48 32.95 3.50 52.62
CA ASP A 48 31.59 4.05 52.78
C ASP A 48 30.71 3.10 53.63
N LEU A 49 30.85 1.78 53.46
CA LEU A 49 30.12 0.77 54.25
C LEU A 49 30.59 0.72 55.72
N GLU A 50 31.88 0.90 55.98
CA GLU A 50 32.39 1.01 57.35
C GLU A 50 31.88 2.26 58.05
N GLN A 51 31.74 3.38 57.32
CA GLN A 51 31.21 4.63 57.85
C GLN A 51 29.71 4.51 58.20
N ILE A 52 28.91 3.82 57.38
CA ILE A 52 27.48 3.57 57.65
C ILE A 52 27.27 2.64 58.86
N LYS A 53 28.17 1.67 59.10
CA LYS A 53 28.09 0.78 60.27
C LYS A 53 28.36 1.48 61.62
N SER A 54 29.00 2.64 61.61
CA SER A 54 29.45 3.33 62.82
C SER A 54 28.41 4.24 63.49
N ASP A 55 27.23 4.43 62.87
CA ASP A 55 26.16 5.32 63.36
C ASP A 55 24.79 4.60 63.46
N PRO A 56 24.38 4.13 64.65
CA PRO A 56 23.17 3.32 64.84
C PRO A 56 21.85 4.09 64.57
N GLU A 57 21.83 5.42 64.74
CA GLU A 57 20.63 6.24 64.50
C GLU A 57 20.33 6.35 63.00
N ASN A 58 21.38 6.47 62.18
CA ASN A 58 21.28 6.59 60.72
C ASN A 58 20.75 5.29 60.06
N LEU A 59 21.16 4.12 60.58
CA LEU A 59 20.69 2.80 60.12
C LEU A 59 19.17 2.63 60.32
N LYS A 60 18.63 3.10 61.45
CA LYS A 60 17.19 2.99 61.73
C LYS A 60 16.37 3.89 60.81
N THR A 61 16.80 5.13 60.58
CA THR A 61 16.14 6.07 59.66
C THR A 61 16.16 5.57 58.22
N ILE A 62 17.27 4.97 57.77
CA ILE A 62 17.37 4.38 56.42
C ILE A 62 16.45 3.17 56.29
N GLN A 63 16.35 2.31 57.32
CA GLN A 63 15.42 1.17 57.30
C GLN A 63 13.95 1.61 57.25
N GLU A 64 13.58 2.67 57.97
CA GLU A 64 12.23 3.24 57.92
C GLU A 64 11.91 3.84 56.55
N GLN A 65 12.86 4.54 55.92
CA GLN A 65 12.71 5.07 54.55
C GLN A 65 12.60 3.95 53.50
N ILE A 66 13.40 2.89 53.63
CA ILE A 66 13.30 1.70 52.75
C ILE A 66 11.93 1.03 52.91
N ALA A 67 11.45 0.86 54.15
CA ALA A 67 10.13 0.28 54.40
C ALA A 67 8.99 1.13 53.83
N GLU A 68 9.10 2.46 53.89
CA GLU A 68 8.09 3.36 53.31
C GLU A 68 8.11 3.33 51.77
N GLU A 69 9.29 3.31 51.15
CA GLU A 69 9.43 3.20 49.69
C GLU A 69 9.01 1.81 49.19
N GLN A 70 9.30 0.73 49.93
CA GLN A 70 8.78 -0.62 49.63
C GLN A 70 7.25 -0.65 49.68
N LYS A 71 6.63 0.02 50.66
CA LYS A 71 5.17 0.11 50.76
C LYS A 71 4.58 0.89 49.58
N ARG A 72 5.20 2.00 49.15
CA ARG A 72 4.78 2.77 47.97
C ARG A 72 4.92 1.95 46.68
N ALA A 73 6.01 1.21 46.53
CA ALA A 73 6.21 0.31 45.40
C ALA A 73 5.16 -0.82 45.36
N GLN A 74 4.83 -1.41 46.51
CA GLN A 74 3.78 -2.43 46.62
C GLN A 74 2.42 -1.90 46.17
N THR A 75 2.02 -0.71 46.62
CA THR A 75 0.76 -0.06 46.19
C THR A 75 0.77 0.27 44.69
N GLY A 76 1.92 0.70 44.14
CA GLY A 76 2.06 0.92 42.70
C GLY A 76 1.91 -0.35 41.87
N ILE A 77 2.44 -1.48 42.35
CA ILE A 77 2.29 -2.80 41.71
C ILE A 77 0.82 -3.23 41.74
N GLU A 78 0.13 -3.10 42.88
CA GLU A 78 -1.31 -3.41 42.99
C GLU A 78 -2.17 -2.55 42.04
N GLU A 79 -1.81 -1.29 41.83
CA GLU A 79 -2.51 -0.43 40.86
C GLU A 79 -2.24 -0.84 39.40
N ILE A 80 -1.02 -1.27 39.09
CA ILE A 80 -0.65 -1.80 37.78
C ILE A 80 -1.40 -3.12 37.51
N ASP A 81 -1.43 -4.04 38.47
CA ASP A 81 -2.16 -5.31 38.35
C ASP A 81 -3.67 -5.07 38.15
N ARG A 82 -4.24 -4.08 38.84
CA ARG A 82 -5.63 -3.66 38.62
C ARG A 82 -5.85 -3.16 37.18
N LYS A 83 -4.96 -2.29 36.67
CA LYS A 83 -5.05 -1.78 35.29
C LYS A 83 -4.86 -2.89 34.25
N ILE A 84 -3.97 -3.84 34.50
CA ILE A 84 -3.79 -5.04 33.66
C ILE A 84 -5.08 -5.87 33.64
N SER A 85 -5.73 -6.07 34.80
CA SER A 85 -7.01 -6.77 34.87
C SER A 85 -8.13 -6.04 34.13
N GLU A 86 -8.21 -4.71 34.25
CA GLU A 86 -9.17 -3.86 33.53
C GLU A 86 -8.95 -3.95 32.01
N LEU A 87 -7.69 -3.92 31.55
CA LEU A 87 -7.33 -4.07 30.14
C LEU A 87 -7.65 -5.47 29.61
N ASN A 88 -7.36 -6.52 30.38
CA ASN A 88 -7.68 -7.89 29.98
C ASN A 88 -9.19 -8.12 29.87
N GLN A 89 -9.99 -7.51 30.75
CA GLN A 89 -11.45 -7.54 30.64
C GLN A 89 -11.93 -6.81 29.36
N ALA A 90 -11.37 -5.63 29.07
CA ALA A 90 -11.71 -4.89 27.86
C ALA A 90 -11.32 -5.65 26.57
N ILE A 91 -10.19 -6.37 26.57
CA ILE A 91 -9.78 -7.25 25.46
C ILE A 91 -10.81 -8.39 25.29
N SER A 92 -11.21 -9.06 26.38
CA SER A 92 -12.20 -10.13 26.33
C SER A 92 -13.57 -9.65 25.82
N ASP A 93 -14.02 -8.47 26.24
CA ASP A 93 -15.27 -7.86 25.77
C ASP A 93 -15.20 -7.50 24.28
N SER A 94 -14.03 -7.04 23.80
CA SER A 94 -13.77 -6.78 22.39
C SER A 94 -13.77 -8.05 21.55
N GLU A 95 -13.13 -9.14 22.01
CA GLU A 95 -13.14 -10.44 21.35
C GLU A 95 -14.56 -11.00 21.23
N LYS A 96 -15.37 -10.87 22.28
CA LYS A 96 -16.79 -11.25 22.26
C LYS A 96 -17.58 -10.44 21.23
N THR A 97 -17.33 -9.13 21.16
CA THR A 97 -17.97 -8.25 20.17
C THR A 97 -17.57 -8.61 18.74
N GLN A 98 -16.30 -8.96 18.51
CA GLN A 98 -15.82 -9.44 17.22
C GLN A 98 -16.46 -10.78 16.84
N GLN A 99 -16.58 -11.71 17.79
CA GLN A 99 -17.23 -12.99 17.57
C GLN A 99 -18.72 -12.82 17.22
N GLU A 100 -19.44 -11.92 17.90
CA GLU A 100 -20.84 -11.59 17.56
C GLU A 100 -20.98 -10.99 16.15
N LEU A 101 -20.03 -10.15 15.73
CA LEU A 101 -20.00 -9.61 14.36
C LEU A 101 -19.69 -10.69 13.31
N VAL A 102 -18.77 -11.60 13.61
CA VAL A 102 -18.46 -12.75 12.75
C VAL A 102 -19.68 -13.67 12.64
N ASP A 103 -20.39 -13.92 13.73
CA ASP A 103 -21.60 -14.76 13.73
C ASP A 103 -22.76 -14.07 12.98
N ARG A 104 -22.90 -12.74 13.10
CA ARG A 104 -23.82 -11.94 12.28
C ARG A 104 -23.47 -11.99 10.79
N LEU A 105 -22.18 -11.88 10.45
CA LEU A 105 -21.71 -12.02 9.06
C LEU A 105 -21.98 -13.42 8.50
N LYS A 106 -21.74 -14.48 9.28
CA LYS A 106 -22.09 -15.86 8.91
C LYS A 106 -23.60 -16.04 8.76
N ALA A 107 -24.41 -15.43 9.61
CA ALA A 107 -25.87 -15.46 9.52
C ALA A 107 -26.40 -14.71 8.28
N LEU A 108 -25.75 -13.61 7.90
CA LEU A 108 -26.03 -12.89 6.65
C LEU A 108 -25.60 -13.68 5.41
N GLN A 109 -24.42 -14.33 5.45
CA GLN A 109 -23.91 -15.17 4.37
C GLN A 109 -24.72 -16.46 4.14
N THR A 110 -25.37 -16.99 5.19
CA THR A 110 -26.21 -18.19 5.09
C THR A 110 -27.69 -17.89 4.79
N GLY A 111 -28.04 -16.63 4.52
CA GLY A 111 -29.40 -16.23 4.11
C GLY A 111 -30.49 -16.50 5.15
N LYS A 112 -30.13 -16.81 6.40
CA LYS A 112 -31.08 -17.29 7.42
C LYS A 112 -31.92 -16.18 8.06
N PHE A 113 -31.59 -14.91 7.78
CA PHE A 113 -32.25 -13.74 8.39
C PHE A 113 -33.37 -13.11 7.53
N LEU A 114 -33.51 -13.51 6.26
CA LEU A 114 -34.50 -12.90 5.34
C LEU A 114 -35.87 -13.62 5.28
N LEU A 115 -36.11 -14.67 6.07
CA LEU A 115 -37.33 -15.47 5.97
C LEU A 115 -38.42 -15.23 7.05
N GLN A 116 -38.30 -14.20 7.89
CA GLN A 116 -39.35 -13.90 8.89
C GLN A 116 -40.13 -12.60 8.67
N GLN A 117 -39.81 -11.80 7.66
CA GLN A 117 -40.62 -10.62 7.32
C GLN A 117 -40.69 -10.38 5.82
N THR A 118 -41.46 -11.19 5.10
CA THR A 118 -42.27 -10.79 3.94
C THR A 118 -43.02 -12.01 3.38
N LYS A 119 -44.33 -12.08 3.66
CA LYS A 119 -45.27 -12.78 2.78
C LYS A 119 -45.47 -11.90 1.55
N SER A 120 -44.72 -12.12 0.48
CA SER A 120 -45.12 -11.82 -0.90
C SER A 120 -44.01 -12.18 -1.87
N GLU A 121 -44.33 -13.10 -2.78
CA GLU A 121 -43.80 -13.31 -4.14
C GLU A 121 -42.29 -13.58 -4.32
N GLU A 122 -42.01 -14.79 -4.83
CA GLU A 122 -40.70 -15.24 -5.32
C GLU A 122 -40.17 -14.32 -6.44
N PRO A 123 -38.84 -14.15 -6.49
CA PRO A 123 -38.16 -14.13 -7.77
C PRO A 123 -37.05 -15.19 -7.83
N THR A 124 -37.01 -15.80 -9.00
CA THR A 124 -36.06 -16.80 -9.46
C THR A 124 -34.72 -16.17 -9.83
N LYS A 125 -33.66 -16.98 -9.72
CA LYS A 125 -32.30 -16.83 -10.29
C LYS A 125 -31.30 -15.95 -9.53
N THR A 126 -30.34 -16.65 -8.93
CA THR A 126 -29.02 -16.17 -8.52
C THR A 126 -28.23 -15.70 -9.75
N GLU A 127 -27.96 -14.40 -9.86
CA GLU A 127 -26.92 -13.86 -10.74
C GLU A 127 -25.61 -13.78 -9.96
N GLU A 128 -24.57 -14.41 -10.51
CA GLU A 128 -23.18 -14.19 -10.12
C GLU A 128 -22.85 -12.70 -10.24
N ILE A 129 -22.26 -12.13 -9.18
CA ILE A 129 -21.69 -10.78 -9.20
C ILE A 129 -20.45 -10.81 -10.10
N GLN A 130 -20.67 -10.69 -11.40
CA GLN A 130 -19.61 -10.36 -12.35
C GLN A 130 -19.25 -8.89 -12.13
N ARG A 131 -17.97 -8.64 -11.79
CA ARG A 131 -17.38 -7.30 -11.86
C ARG A 131 -17.72 -6.70 -13.22
N PRO A 132 -18.20 -5.44 -13.31
CA PRO A 132 -18.55 -4.85 -14.59
C PRO A 132 -17.28 -4.72 -15.43
N VAL A 133 -17.09 -5.65 -16.37
CA VAL A 133 -16.30 -5.40 -17.56
C VAL A 133 -16.99 -4.21 -18.22
N ALA A 134 -16.28 -3.10 -18.38
CA ALA A 134 -16.81 -1.89 -19.00
C ALA A 134 -17.60 -2.30 -20.24
N LYS A 135 -18.89 -1.93 -20.28
CA LYS A 135 -19.79 -2.19 -21.40
C LYS A 135 -19.12 -1.57 -22.63
N LEU A 136 -18.48 -2.41 -23.46
CA LEU A 136 -17.97 -2.04 -24.77
C LEU A 136 -19.19 -1.83 -25.65
N THR A 137 -19.85 -0.69 -25.45
CA THR A 137 -20.90 -0.24 -26.34
C THR A 137 -20.28 -0.11 -27.73
N SER A 138 -20.95 -0.70 -28.72
CA SER A 138 -20.72 -0.40 -30.12
C SER A 138 -20.98 1.10 -30.30
N ALA A 139 -19.93 1.90 -30.15
CA ALA A 139 -19.95 3.29 -30.53
C ALA A 139 -19.93 3.34 -32.06
N LYS A 140 -20.79 4.17 -32.66
CA LYS A 140 -20.76 4.55 -34.08
C LYS A 140 -19.49 5.36 -34.41
N GLY A 141 -18.31 4.79 -34.15
CA GLY A 141 -16.99 5.39 -34.32
C GLY A 141 -15.98 4.33 -34.73
N LYS A 142 -14.80 4.78 -35.15
CA LYS A 142 -13.68 3.89 -35.49
C LYS A 142 -13.29 3.02 -34.29
N VAL A 143 -12.90 1.79 -34.54
CA VAL A 143 -12.50 0.86 -33.48
C VAL A 143 -11.13 1.26 -32.92
N ASP A 144 -11.06 1.47 -31.60
CA ASP A 144 -9.81 1.75 -30.88
C ASP A 144 -9.10 0.43 -30.54
N PHE A 145 -7.94 0.20 -31.17
CA PHE A 145 -7.21 -1.04 -30.99
C PHE A 145 -6.79 -1.26 -29.54
N ARG A 146 -6.36 -0.22 -28.82
CA ARG A 146 -5.84 -0.38 -27.44
C ARG A 146 -6.95 -0.65 -26.45
N LYS A 147 -8.07 0.05 -26.58
CA LYS A 147 -9.19 -0.03 -25.63
C LYS A 147 -10.11 -1.21 -25.90
N GLN A 148 -10.29 -1.59 -27.17
CA GLN A 148 -11.30 -2.56 -27.58
C GLN A 148 -10.70 -3.87 -28.08
N ILE A 149 -9.70 -3.84 -28.97
CA ILE A 149 -9.19 -5.07 -29.62
C ILE A 149 -8.12 -5.79 -28.80
N ARG A 150 -7.11 -5.07 -28.33
CA ARG A 150 -5.99 -5.66 -27.59
C ARG A 150 -6.43 -6.42 -26.33
N PRO A 151 -7.40 -5.95 -25.53
CA PRO A 151 -7.91 -6.73 -24.40
C PRO A 151 -8.57 -8.04 -24.83
N ILE A 152 -9.30 -8.05 -25.95
CA ILE A 152 -9.91 -9.28 -26.50
C ILE A 152 -8.81 -10.25 -26.91
N LEU A 153 -7.84 -9.81 -27.71
CA LEU A 153 -6.72 -10.65 -28.14
C LEU A 153 -5.89 -11.18 -26.95
N SER A 154 -5.62 -10.32 -25.97
CA SER A 154 -4.87 -10.70 -24.76
C SER A 154 -5.60 -11.74 -23.92
N ASN A 155 -6.91 -11.59 -23.77
CA ASN A 155 -7.69 -12.48 -22.92
C ASN A 155 -8.05 -13.80 -23.60
N LYS A 156 -8.26 -13.79 -24.91
CA LYS A 156 -8.90 -14.89 -25.65
C LYS A 156 -7.94 -15.59 -26.61
N CYS A 157 -6.84 -14.96 -27.02
CA CYS A 157 -5.97 -15.45 -28.08
C CYS A 157 -4.52 -15.68 -27.64
N PHE A 158 -3.92 -14.77 -26.86
CA PHE A 158 -2.47 -14.80 -26.58
C PHE A 158 -2.01 -15.98 -25.72
N LEU A 159 -2.91 -16.66 -25.00
CA LEU A 159 -2.52 -17.87 -24.27
C LEU A 159 -1.99 -18.95 -25.23
N CYS A 160 -2.65 -19.14 -26.38
CA CYS A 160 -2.27 -20.14 -27.38
C CYS A 160 -1.52 -19.56 -28.58
N HIS A 161 -1.59 -18.24 -28.79
CA HIS A 161 -1.02 -17.54 -29.94
C HIS A 161 -0.22 -16.29 -29.54
N GLY A 162 0.49 -16.38 -28.41
CA GLY A 162 1.26 -15.28 -27.83
C GLY A 162 2.70 -15.69 -27.47
N PRO A 163 3.32 -15.01 -26.49
CA PRO A 163 4.77 -15.09 -26.27
C PRO A 163 5.27 -16.42 -25.71
N ASP A 164 4.42 -17.23 -25.07
CA ASP A 164 4.81 -18.54 -24.55
C ASP A 164 5.19 -19.48 -25.71
N GLU A 165 6.40 -20.04 -25.71
CA GLU A 165 6.86 -20.95 -26.77
C GLU A 165 6.24 -22.35 -26.63
N GLU A 166 6.08 -22.83 -25.40
CA GLU A 166 5.72 -24.21 -25.09
C GLU A 166 4.23 -24.47 -25.37
N ASP A 167 3.38 -23.50 -25.03
CA ASP A 167 1.93 -23.60 -25.23
C ASP A 167 1.46 -23.12 -26.62
N ARG A 168 2.36 -22.49 -27.39
CA ARG A 168 2.00 -21.82 -28.64
C ARG A 168 1.62 -22.77 -29.76
N LYS A 169 0.39 -22.59 -30.22
CA LYS A 169 -0.20 -23.38 -31.30
C LYS A 169 0.15 -22.78 -32.64
N ALA A 170 0.52 -23.67 -33.57
CA ALA A 170 0.82 -23.38 -34.96
C ALA A 170 1.93 -22.31 -35.17
N GLY A 171 2.78 -22.07 -34.16
CA GLY A 171 3.83 -21.05 -34.20
C GLY A 171 3.31 -19.62 -34.42
N LEU A 172 2.02 -19.36 -34.18
CA LEU A 172 1.38 -18.09 -34.46
C LEU A 172 1.59 -17.11 -33.29
N ARG A 173 1.97 -15.87 -33.63
CA ARG A 173 2.17 -14.77 -32.69
C ARG A 173 1.24 -13.62 -33.06
N LEU A 174 0.10 -13.53 -32.39
CA LEU A 174 -0.87 -12.44 -32.58
C LEU A 174 -0.55 -11.23 -31.69
N ASP A 175 0.40 -11.36 -30.77
CA ASP A 175 0.89 -10.30 -29.89
C ASP A 175 1.94 -9.40 -30.55
N LEU A 176 2.55 -9.86 -31.65
CA LEU A 176 3.53 -9.13 -32.44
C LEU A 176 2.92 -8.70 -33.79
N LYS A 177 3.00 -7.41 -34.10
CA LYS A 177 2.40 -6.83 -35.31
C LYS A 177 2.91 -7.51 -36.58
N GLU A 178 4.21 -7.71 -36.66
CA GLU A 178 4.92 -8.26 -37.83
C GLU A 178 4.49 -9.70 -38.09
N HIS A 179 4.20 -10.47 -37.03
CA HIS A 179 3.71 -11.84 -37.15
C HIS A 179 2.21 -11.92 -37.39
N ALA A 180 1.42 -11.03 -36.77
CA ALA A 180 -0.02 -10.97 -36.94
C ALA A 180 -0.42 -10.59 -38.38
N PHE A 181 0.38 -9.75 -39.05
CA PHE A 181 0.20 -9.35 -40.44
C PHE A 181 1.12 -10.07 -41.42
N GLY A 182 2.02 -10.92 -40.93
CA GLY A 182 3.02 -11.61 -41.75
C GLY A 182 2.45 -12.84 -42.46
N GLU A 183 3.07 -13.18 -43.59
CA GLU A 183 2.73 -14.40 -44.31
C GLU A 183 3.12 -15.65 -43.51
N ARG A 184 2.21 -16.61 -43.41
CA ARG A 184 2.50 -17.92 -42.80
C ARG A 184 3.10 -18.85 -43.84
N LYS A 185 3.75 -19.93 -43.38
CA LYS A 185 4.30 -21.01 -44.24
C LYS A 185 3.29 -21.58 -45.25
N SER A 186 1.99 -21.43 -45.01
CA SER A 186 0.91 -21.86 -45.90
C SER A 186 0.58 -20.88 -47.04
N GLY A 187 1.28 -19.75 -47.15
CA GLY A 187 0.97 -18.69 -48.12
C GLY A 187 -0.20 -17.78 -47.73
N LYS A 188 -0.72 -17.92 -46.52
CA LYS A 188 -1.89 -17.18 -46.01
C LYS A 188 -1.47 -16.27 -44.86
N HIS A 189 -2.22 -15.20 -44.64
CA HIS A 189 -1.95 -14.22 -43.59
C HIS A 189 -2.95 -14.39 -42.43
N PRO A 190 -2.52 -14.24 -41.16
CA PRO A 190 -3.45 -14.26 -40.04
C PRO A 190 -4.47 -13.12 -40.14
N ILE A 191 -3.99 -11.91 -40.39
CA ILE A 191 -4.81 -10.72 -40.59
C ILE A 191 -4.28 -9.97 -41.82
N VAL A 192 -5.17 -9.65 -42.75
CA VAL A 192 -4.93 -8.77 -43.90
C VAL A 192 -5.70 -7.47 -43.67
N PRO A 193 -4.99 -6.35 -43.44
CA PRO A 193 -5.62 -5.04 -43.28
C PRO A 193 -6.63 -4.72 -44.39
N GLY A 194 -7.90 -4.50 -44.02
CA GLY A 194 -8.97 -4.12 -44.95
C GLY A 194 -9.61 -5.27 -45.73
N ASP A 195 -9.15 -6.52 -45.55
CA ASP A 195 -9.65 -7.67 -46.28
C ASP A 195 -10.01 -8.82 -45.30
N LEU A 196 -11.30 -8.97 -45.05
CA LEU A 196 -11.84 -10.01 -44.17
C LEU A 196 -11.66 -11.40 -44.76
N GLU A 197 -11.91 -11.57 -46.05
CA GLU A 197 -11.87 -12.86 -46.73
C GLU A 197 -10.45 -13.39 -46.86
N ALA A 198 -9.46 -12.50 -46.98
CA ALA A 198 -8.05 -12.90 -46.94
C ALA A 198 -7.51 -13.13 -45.51
N SER A 199 -8.25 -12.72 -44.47
CA SER A 199 -7.83 -12.81 -43.06
C SER A 199 -8.22 -14.14 -42.42
N LEU A 200 -7.24 -15.00 -42.10
CA LEU A 200 -7.50 -16.27 -41.42
C LEU A 200 -8.19 -16.11 -40.06
N VAL A 201 -7.87 -15.08 -39.29
CA VAL A 201 -8.48 -14.84 -37.98
C VAL A 201 -10.00 -14.68 -38.13
N TYR A 202 -10.47 -13.94 -39.14
CA TYR A 202 -11.90 -13.76 -39.41
C TYR A 202 -12.61 -15.09 -39.66
N HIS A 203 -12.04 -15.94 -40.52
CA HIS A 203 -12.59 -17.29 -40.77
C HIS A 203 -12.65 -18.15 -39.52
N ARG A 204 -11.64 -18.06 -38.66
CA ARG A 204 -11.53 -18.88 -37.45
C ARG A 204 -12.51 -18.45 -36.37
N ILE A 205 -12.82 -17.16 -36.25
CA ILE A 205 -13.77 -16.65 -35.24
C ILE A 205 -15.23 -16.71 -35.70
N THR A 206 -15.50 -16.83 -37.01
CA THR A 206 -16.86 -16.87 -37.56
C THR A 206 -17.33 -18.25 -38.02
N THR A 207 -16.43 -19.22 -38.18
CA THR A 207 -16.81 -20.58 -38.59
C THR A 207 -17.64 -21.31 -37.54
N THR A 208 -18.57 -22.14 -38.01
CA THR A 208 -19.37 -23.06 -37.19
C THR A 208 -18.74 -24.45 -37.06
N ASP A 209 -17.67 -24.74 -37.81
CA ASP A 209 -16.93 -26.00 -37.70
C ASP A 209 -16.13 -26.04 -36.39
N GLU A 210 -16.47 -26.98 -35.51
CA GLU A 210 -15.84 -27.13 -34.20
C GLU A 210 -14.34 -27.43 -34.27
N ALA A 211 -13.87 -28.11 -35.33
CA ALA A 211 -12.46 -28.43 -35.49
C ALA A 211 -11.63 -27.20 -35.87
N ASP A 212 -12.26 -26.23 -36.54
CA ASP A 212 -11.60 -25.06 -37.07
C ASP A 212 -11.86 -23.77 -36.28
N ARG A 213 -12.92 -23.72 -35.47
CA ARG A 213 -13.31 -22.55 -34.68
C ARG A 213 -12.27 -22.17 -33.63
N MET A 214 -12.05 -20.87 -33.51
CA MET A 214 -11.24 -20.27 -32.45
C MET A 214 -12.06 -19.20 -31.68
N PRO A 215 -11.98 -19.16 -30.35
CA PRO A 215 -11.32 -20.14 -29.49
C PRO A 215 -11.98 -21.53 -29.58
N PRO A 216 -11.25 -22.63 -29.34
CA PRO A 216 -11.83 -23.99 -29.38
C PRO A 216 -12.99 -24.11 -28.40
N ALA A 217 -14.01 -24.93 -28.70
CA ALA A 217 -15.24 -25.00 -27.90
C ALA A 217 -15.01 -25.30 -26.40
N GLY A 218 -13.96 -26.06 -26.06
CA GLY A 218 -13.59 -26.36 -24.67
C GLY A 218 -12.81 -25.27 -23.94
N PHE A 219 -12.46 -24.15 -24.60
CA PHE A 219 -11.76 -23.04 -23.97
C PHE A 219 -12.75 -22.18 -23.18
N GLU A 220 -12.48 -21.92 -21.90
CA GLU A 220 -13.42 -21.20 -21.03
C GLU A 220 -13.76 -19.78 -21.53
N LYS A 221 -12.79 -19.11 -22.15
CA LYS A 221 -12.95 -17.72 -22.61
C LYS A 221 -13.38 -17.69 -24.08
N GLN A 222 -14.64 -18.01 -24.33
CA GLN A 222 -15.26 -17.91 -25.67
C GLN A 222 -15.45 -16.45 -26.10
N LEU A 223 -15.35 -16.18 -27.40
CA LEU A 223 -15.69 -14.84 -27.94
C LEU A 223 -17.22 -14.62 -27.90
N THR A 224 -17.64 -13.43 -27.49
CA THR A 224 -19.03 -12.99 -27.66
C THR A 224 -19.26 -12.46 -29.07
N GLN A 225 -20.53 -12.31 -29.46
CA GLN A 225 -20.85 -11.75 -30.77
C GLN A 225 -20.32 -10.31 -30.89
N GLU A 226 -20.42 -9.49 -29.84
CA GLU A 226 -19.90 -8.11 -29.88
C GLU A 226 -18.37 -8.08 -30.05
N GLU A 227 -17.64 -9.02 -29.44
CA GLU A 227 -16.20 -9.14 -29.61
C GLU A 227 -15.81 -9.56 -31.04
N ILE A 228 -16.56 -10.48 -31.64
CA ILE A 228 -16.40 -10.89 -33.05
C ILE A 228 -16.67 -9.70 -33.97
N ASP A 229 -17.75 -8.97 -33.72
CA ASP A 229 -18.13 -7.80 -34.53
C ASP A 229 -17.06 -6.70 -34.43
N LEU A 230 -16.50 -6.45 -33.24
CA LEU A 230 -15.40 -5.50 -33.06
C LEU A 230 -14.13 -5.91 -33.83
N ILE A 231 -13.72 -7.17 -33.74
CA ILE A 231 -12.56 -7.67 -34.49
C ILE A 231 -12.81 -7.57 -36.00
N THR A 232 -14.01 -7.93 -36.44
CA THR A 232 -14.42 -7.87 -37.84
C THR A 232 -14.38 -6.43 -38.35
N GLN A 233 -15.00 -5.49 -37.64
CA GLN A 233 -14.97 -4.07 -37.99
C GLN A 233 -13.53 -3.54 -37.99
N TRP A 234 -12.71 -3.87 -37.00
CA TRP A 234 -11.31 -3.45 -36.94
C TRP A 234 -10.49 -3.93 -38.14
N ILE A 235 -10.64 -5.20 -38.54
CA ILE A 235 -9.96 -5.72 -39.74
C ILE A 235 -10.43 -4.95 -40.98
N ALA A 236 -11.75 -4.79 -41.15
CA ALA A 236 -12.33 -4.07 -42.29
C ALA A 236 -11.88 -2.59 -42.35
N GLU A 237 -11.66 -1.95 -41.20
CA GLU A 237 -11.13 -0.57 -41.08
C GLU A 237 -9.63 -0.46 -41.37
N GLY A 238 -8.95 -1.55 -41.75
CA GLY A 238 -7.52 -1.55 -42.06
C GLY A 238 -6.64 -2.05 -40.93
N ALA A 239 -7.20 -2.75 -39.93
CA ALA A 239 -6.48 -3.40 -38.83
C ALA A 239 -5.42 -2.49 -38.19
N HIS A 240 -5.76 -1.23 -37.91
CA HIS A 240 -4.81 -0.27 -37.36
C HIS A 240 -4.22 -0.81 -36.05
N TRP A 241 -2.90 -0.98 -36.03
CA TRP A 241 -2.17 -1.52 -34.89
C TRP A 241 -1.50 -0.42 -34.10
N GLU A 242 -1.68 -0.44 -32.78
CA GLU A 242 -1.07 0.52 -31.88
C GLU A 242 -0.15 -0.15 -30.85
N GLN A 243 0.98 0.49 -30.57
CA GLN A 243 1.90 0.04 -29.54
C GLN A 243 1.27 0.15 -28.14
N HIS A 244 1.86 -0.56 -27.18
CA HIS A 244 1.46 -0.41 -25.77
C HIS A 244 1.63 1.04 -25.34
N TRP A 245 0.69 1.56 -24.53
CA TRP A 245 0.65 2.98 -24.16
C TRP A 245 1.94 3.47 -23.51
N SER A 246 2.65 2.61 -22.78
CA SER A 246 3.92 2.94 -22.12
C SER A 246 5.08 3.21 -23.08
N PHE A 247 4.98 2.78 -24.34
CA PHE A 247 6.03 2.99 -25.35
C PHE A 247 5.69 4.11 -26.34
N VAL A 248 4.53 4.74 -26.18
CA VAL A 248 4.10 5.85 -27.04
C VAL A 248 4.25 7.15 -26.24
N PRO A 249 5.05 8.12 -26.70
CA PRO A 249 5.17 9.40 -26.01
C PRO A 249 3.79 10.06 -25.81
N PRO A 250 3.45 10.51 -24.59
CA PRO A 250 2.18 11.17 -24.34
C PRO A 250 2.12 12.47 -25.15
N LYS A 251 0.99 12.68 -25.82
CA LYS A 251 0.69 13.94 -26.52
C LYS A 251 -0.33 14.70 -25.70
N ARG A 252 -0.19 16.03 -25.63
CA ARG A 252 -1.17 16.88 -24.95
C ARG A 252 -2.50 16.81 -25.72
N PRO A 253 -3.58 16.29 -25.12
CA PRO A 253 -4.88 16.26 -25.77
C PRO A 253 -5.51 17.66 -25.84
N GLU A 254 -6.45 17.83 -26.76
CA GLU A 254 -7.35 18.98 -26.74
C GLU A 254 -8.28 18.89 -25.52
N ILE A 255 -8.58 20.04 -24.93
CA ILE A 255 -9.46 20.13 -23.76
C ILE A 255 -10.90 19.96 -24.25
N PRO A 256 -11.68 19.02 -23.69
CA PRO A 256 -13.05 18.79 -24.14
C PRO A 256 -13.94 19.98 -23.79
N GLU A 257 -14.83 20.32 -24.72
CA GLU A 257 -15.94 21.24 -24.44
C GLU A 257 -16.96 20.52 -23.56
N THR A 258 -17.47 21.24 -22.56
CA THR A 258 -18.44 20.71 -21.58
C THR A 258 -19.63 21.64 -21.48
N GLN A 259 -20.79 21.10 -21.11
CA GLN A 259 -22.02 21.87 -21.01
C GLN A 259 -22.01 22.79 -19.79
N LEU A 260 -21.41 22.36 -18.68
CA LEU A 260 -21.27 23.15 -17.45
C LEU A 260 -19.95 23.94 -17.42
N THR A 261 -19.92 25.08 -18.12
CA THR A 261 -18.71 25.92 -18.25
C THR A 261 -18.22 26.51 -16.93
N ASP A 262 -19.12 26.77 -15.97
CA ASP A 262 -18.78 27.47 -14.72
C ASP A 262 -18.29 26.52 -13.61
N TRP A 263 -18.40 25.20 -13.81
CA TRP A 263 -17.97 24.21 -12.83
C TRP A 263 -16.48 23.87 -12.95
N ALA A 264 -15.98 23.76 -14.19
CA ALA A 264 -14.59 23.43 -14.44
C ALA A 264 -13.67 24.63 -14.13
N LYS A 265 -12.83 24.51 -13.09
CA LYS A 265 -11.86 25.56 -12.70
C LYS A 265 -10.53 25.41 -13.42
N ASN A 266 -10.21 24.20 -13.88
CA ASN A 266 -8.99 23.90 -14.61
C ASN A 266 -9.24 22.84 -15.71
N PRO A 267 -8.28 22.60 -16.62
CA PRO A 267 -8.47 21.64 -17.72
C PRO A 267 -8.77 20.20 -17.28
N ILE A 268 -8.25 19.74 -16.13
CA ILE A 268 -8.51 18.40 -15.59
C ILE A 268 -10.00 18.26 -15.26
N ASP A 269 -10.61 19.30 -14.67
CA ASP A 269 -12.03 19.32 -14.37
C ASP A 269 -12.88 19.16 -15.64
N SER A 270 -12.46 19.75 -16.76
CA SER A 270 -13.16 19.58 -18.05
C SER A 270 -13.11 18.13 -18.53
N PHE A 271 -11.98 17.42 -18.38
CA PHE A 271 -11.90 15.99 -18.72
C PHE A 271 -12.81 15.13 -17.82
N VAL A 272 -12.86 15.43 -16.52
CA VAL A 272 -13.73 14.71 -15.58
C VAL A 272 -15.20 14.99 -15.91
N LEU A 273 -15.56 16.25 -16.09
CA LEU A 273 -16.93 16.68 -16.39
C LEU A 273 -17.43 16.13 -17.72
N SER A 274 -16.61 16.17 -18.78
CA SER A 274 -16.94 15.55 -20.06
C SER A 274 -17.32 14.08 -19.88
N LYS A 275 -16.58 13.34 -19.05
CA LYS A 275 -16.90 11.94 -18.76
C LYS A 275 -18.16 11.77 -17.91
N LEU A 276 -18.43 12.66 -16.96
CA LEU A 276 -19.68 12.66 -16.21
C LEU A 276 -20.88 12.89 -17.15
N GLU A 277 -20.82 13.90 -18.01
CA GLU A 277 -21.85 14.24 -18.98
C GLU A 277 -22.12 13.10 -19.97
N GLU A 278 -21.07 12.47 -20.52
CA GLU A 278 -21.19 11.28 -21.37
C GLU A 278 -21.94 10.12 -20.69
N ASN A 279 -21.84 10.01 -19.37
CA ASN A 279 -22.51 8.98 -18.58
C ASN A 279 -23.84 9.46 -17.97
N GLY A 280 -24.31 10.66 -18.32
CA GLY A 280 -25.54 11.23 -17.76
C GLY A 280 -25.46 11.51 -16.26
N LEU A 281 -24.25 11.78 -15.76
CA LEU A 281 -23.98 12.09 -14.36
C LEU A 281 -23.70 13.59 -14.19
N GLU A 282 -24.05 14.13 -13.03
CA GLU A 282 -23.78 15.51 -12.65
C GLU A 282 -22.78 15.57 -11.49
N PRO A 283 -21.93 16.61 -11.42
CA PRO A 283 -21.06 16.81 -10.27
C PRO A 283 -21.85 16.95 -8.96
N THR A 284 -21.33 16.36 -7.89
CA THR A 284 -21.90 16.54 -6.55
C THR A 284 -21.62 17.96 -6.03
N LYS A 285 -22.53 18.46 -5.19
CA LYS A 285 -22.30 19.71 -4.45
C LYS A 285 -21.05 19.60 -3.57
N GLU A 286 -20.38 20.74 -3.39
CA GLU A 286 -19.26 20.84 -2.48
C GLU A 286 -19.66 20.44 -1.06
N ALA A 287 -18.76 19.75 -0.37
CA ALA A 287 -18.99 19.32 1.00
C ALA A 287 -19.00 20.53 1.96
N ASP A 288 -19.62 20.38 3.13
CA ASP A 288 -19.53 21.40 4.17
C ASP A 288 -18.08 21.60 4.61
N ARG A 289 -17.74 22.80 5.08
CA ARG A 289 -16.36 23.19 5.43
C ARG A 289 -15.67 22.22 6.39
N ARG A 290 -16.38 21.63 7.35
CA ARG A 290 -15.79 20.67 8.30
C ARG A 290 -15.46 19.35 7.64
N SER A 291 -16.35 18.85 6.80
CA SER A 291 -16.10 17.64 6.00
C SER A 291 -14.97 17.86 5.00
N LEU A 292 -14.93 19.02 4.36
CA LEU A 292 -13.94 19.39 3.35
C LEU A 292 -12.52 19.38 3.93
N ILE A 293 -12.30 20.10 5.04
CA ILE A 293 -10.98 20.16 5.67
C ILE A 293 -10.52 18.82 6.23
N ARG A 294 -11.43 18.02 6.78
CA ARG A 294 -11.11 16.67 7.25
C ARG A 294 -10.63 15.78 6.10
N ARG A 295 -11.31 15.83 4.95
CA ARG A 295 -10.90 15.07 3.75
C ARG A 295 -9.54 15.53 3.25
N LEU A 296 -9.34 16.85 3.15
CA LEU A 296 -8.08 17.44 2.71
C LEU A 296 -6.89 16.97 3.55
N TYR A 297 -7.03 16.98 4.88
CA TYR A 297 -6.01 16.50 5.80
C TYR A 297 -5.73 15.00 5.63
N LEU A 298 -6.77 14.17 5.56
CA LEU A 298 -6.60 12.73 5.34
C LEU A 298 -5.94 12.41 3.99
N ASP A 299 -6.28 13.15 2.94
CA ASP A 299 -5.73 12.93 1.60
C ASP A 299 -4.28 13.39 1.48
N LEU A 300 -3.92 14.53 2.10
CA LEU A 300 -2.59 15.12 1.96
C LEU A 300 -1.59 14.68 3.04
N THR A 301 -2.03 14.31 4.24
CA THR A 301 -1.12 13.96 5.36
C THR A 301 -1.46 12.63 6.03
N GLY A 302 -2.56 11.96 5.64
CA GLY A 302 -2.96 10.67 6.21
C GLY A 302 -3.56 10.76 7.63
N ILE A 303 -3.58 11.94 8.24
CA ILE A 303 -4.06 12.16 9.62
C ILE A 303 -5.12 13.26 9.67
N PRO A 304 -6.11 13.18 10.58
CA PRO A 304 -7.13 14.22 10.71
C PRO A 304 -6.56 15.53 11.29
N PRO A 305 -7.21 16.69 11.04
CA PRO A 305 -6.77 17.96 11.58
C PRO A 305 -6.91 18.00 13.10
N THR A 306 -6.01 18.72 13.77
CA THR A 306 -6.17 19.07 15.17
C THR A 306 -7.34 20.04 15.36
N PRO A 307 -7.91 20.16 16.58
CA PRO A 307 -8.93 21.15 16.85
C PRO A 307 -8.50 22.58 16.48
N GLN A 308 -7.25 22.95 16.74
CA GLN A 308 -6.73 24.30 16.45
C GLN A 308 -6.65 24.57 14.95
N GLU A 309 -6.22 23.59 14.15
CA GLU A 309 -6.19 23.70 12.69
C GLU A 309 -7.59 23.78 12.10
N LEU A 310 -8.52 22.96 12.61
CA LEU A 310 -9.92 23.02 12.23
C LEU A 310 -10.50 24.41 12.50
N HIS A 311 -10.30 24.98 13.68
CA HIS A 311 -10.80 26.33 14.01
C HIS A 311 -10.17 27.39 13.10
N ARG A 312 -8.85 27.32 12.87
CA ARG A 312 -8.16 28.25 11.96
C ARG A 312 -8.78 28.27 10.56
N PHE A 313 -9.07 27.11 9.99
CA PHE A 313 -9.72 27.02 8.69
C PHE A 313 -11.18 27.49 8.74
N LEU A 314 -11.94 27.14 9.78
CA LEU A 314 -13.35 27.53 9.87
C LEU A 314 -13.55 29.03 10.11
N GLU A 315 -12.59 29.70 10.74
CA GLU A 315 -12.60 31.14 11.03
C GLU A 315 -12.01 31.98 9.88
N ASP A 316 -11.37 31.36 8.88
CA ASP A 316 -10.85 32.06 7.70
C ASP A 316 -11.94 32.19 6.62
N ASP A 317 -12.57 33.37 6.58
CA ASP A 317 -13.58 33.75 5.58
C ASP A 317 -12.98 34.28 4.26
N SER A 318 -11.65 34.23 4.09
CA SER A 318 -11.03 34.64 2.84
C SER A 318 -11.46 33.74 1.66
N PRO A 319 -11.62 34.31 0.45
CA PRO A 319 -12.06 33.53 -0.71
C PRO A 319 -11.07 32.43 -1.14
N ASP A 320 -9.82 32.52 -0.68
CA ASP A 320 -8.71 31.60 -0.92
C ASP A 320 -8.32 30.77 0.33
N ALA A 321 -9.20 30.70 1.34
CA ALA A 321 -8.94 29.96 2.59
C ALA A 321 -8.62 28.47 2.35
N TYR A 322 -9.25 27.84 1.35
CA TYR A 322 -9.01 26.45 1.02
C TYR A 322 -7.62 26.25 0.40
N GLU A 323 -7.26 27.07 -0.58
CA GLU A 323 -5.98 27.03 -1.28
C GLU A 323 -4.82 27.31 -0.31
N LYS A 324 -4.97 28.27 0.61
CA LYS A 324 -3.96 28.52 1.68
C LYS A 324 -3.71 27.28 2.54
N GLU A 325 -4.76 26.52 2.84
CA GLU A 325 -4.65 25.34 3.68
C GLU A 325 -4.07 24.15 2.90
N VAL A 326 -4.39 24.03 1.60
CA VAL A 326 -3.70 23.11 0.68
C VAL A 326 -2.19 23.38 0.68
N ASP A 327 -1.78 24.64 0.47
CA ASP A 327 -0.37 25.03 0.44
C ASP A 327 0.35 24.74 1.77
N ARG A 328 -0.33 24.98 2.89
CA ARG A 328 0.19 24.66 4.24
C ARG A 328 0.45 23.16 4.38
N LEU A 329 -0.48 22.32 3.92
CA LEU A 329 -0.37 20.87 4.04
C LEU A 329 0.68 20.28 3.11
N ILE A 330 0.75 20.74 1.85
CA ILE A 330 1.80 20.33 0.91
C ILE A 330 3.19 20.71 1.43
N SER A 331 3.30 21.83 2.14
CA SER A 331 4.56 22.28 2.77
C SER A 331 4.92 21.54 4.07
N SER A 332 4.03 20.69 4.59
CA SER A 332 4.25 19.89 5.81
C SER A 332 5.11 18.67 5.50
N PRO A 333 6.03 18.25 6.40
CA PRO A 333 6.78 17.01 6.22
C PRO A 333 5.89 15.76 6.09
N HIS A 334 4.70 15.80 6.70
CA HIS A 334 3.71 14.73 6.63
C HIS A 334 3.14 14.50 5.22
N TYR A 335 3.25 15.49 4.33
CA TYR A 335 2.87 15.32 2.94
C TYR A 335 3.73 14.25 2.25
N GLY A 336 5.05 14.36 2.36
CA GLY A 336 5.97 13.38 1.83
C GLY A 336 5.78 12.00 2.45
N GLU A 337 5.43 11.90 3.73
CA GLU A 337 5.15 10.64 4.42
C GLU A 337 3.93 9.91 3.81
N GLU A 338 2.79 10.61 3.65
CA GLU A 338 1.59 10.00 3.05
C GLU A 338 1.78 9.69 1.57
N MET A 339 2.42 10.58 0.80
CA MET A 339 2.67 10.36 -0.63
C MET A 339 3.64 9.20 -0.85
N ALA A 340 4.71 9.11 -0.05
CA ALA A 340 5.69 8.04 -0.14
C ALA A 340 5.11 6.67 0.20
N ARG A 341 4.10 6.58 1.08
CA ARG A 341 3.46 5.31 1.48
C ARG A 341 3.00 4.50 0.27
N ARG A 342 2.31 5.14 -0.68
CA ARG A 342 1.85 4.48 -1.92
C ARG A 342 3.00 3.99 -2.79
N TRP A 343 4.08 4.78 -2.88
CA TRP A 343 5.28 4.37 -3.62
C TRP A 343 5.95 3.17 -2.96
N MET A 344 6.09 3.19 -1.64
CA MET A 344 6.65 2.10 -0.85
C MET A 344 5.83 0.81 -0.97
N ASP A 345 4.51 0.89 -0.98
CA ASP A 345 3.63 -0.25 -1.21
C ASP A 345 3.90 -0.89 -2.59
N LEU A 346 4.00 -0.06 -3.63
CA LEU A 346 4.32 -0.53 -5.00
C LEU A 346 5.73 -1.13 -5.09
N ALA A 347 6.71 -0.52 -4.42
CA ALA A 347 8.07 -1.01 -4.31
C ALA A 347 8.21 -2.25 -3.41
N ARG A 348 7.13 -2.62 -2.70
CA ARG A 348 7.10 -3.70 -1.70
C ARG A 348 8.15 -3.49 -0.59
N TYR A 349 8.29 -2.24 -0.14
CA TYR A 349 9.14 -1.92 0.99
C TYR A 349 8.60 -2.60 2.26
N ALA A 350 9.50 -3.22 3.01
CA ALA A 350 9.26 -3.73 4.35
C ALA A 350 10.56 -3.61 5.15
N ASP A 351 10.43 -3.49 6.48
CA ASP A 351 11.58 -3.48 7.39
C ASP A 351 12.17 -4.90 7.59
N THR A 352 11.56 -5.92 6.98
CA THR A 352 12.07 -7.30 6.90
C THR A 352 12.09 -7.82 5.47
N HIS A 353 12.78 -8.93 5.23
CA HIS A 353 12.77 -9.62 3.93
C HIS A 353 11.45 -10.39 3.67
N GLY A 354 10.60 -10.51 4.70
CA GLY A 354 9.26 -11.06 4.62
C GLY A 354 9.21 -12.50 4.09
N TYR A 355 8.73 -12.65 2.85
CA TYR A 355 8.26 -13.92 2.26
C TYR A 355 9.28 -15.08 2.28
N HIS A 356 10.57 -14.80 2.06
CA HIS A 356 11.59 -15.84 1.98
C HIS A 356 12.25 -16.14 3.33
N ILE A 357 12.54 -15.09 4.09
CA ILE A 357 13.12 -15.12 5.43
C ILE A 357 12.60 -13.88 6.15
N ASP A 358 12.08 -14.02 7.38
CA ASP A 358 11.62 -12.85 8.15
C ASP A 358 12.79 -12.23 8.94
N SER A 359 13.87 -11.92 8.23
CA SER A 359 15.05 -11.26 8.79
C SER A 359 14.99 -9.75 8.52
N GLU A 360 15.52 -8.97 9.45
CA GLU A 360 15.61 -7.51 9.32
C GLU A 360 16.28 -7.08 8.00
N ARG A 361 15.77 -5.99 7.41
CA ARG A 361 16.32 -5.33 6.22
C ARG A 361 16.60 -3.87 6.56
N TYR A 362 17.86 -3.45 6.47
CA TYR A 362 18.25 -2.07 6.80
C TYR A 362 18.15 -1.14 5.59
N MET A 363 16.92 -0.87 5.14
CA MET A 363 16.66 -0.01 3.97
C MET A 363 15.94 1.30 4.28
N TRP A 364 15.85 1.65 5.58
CA TRP A 364 15.18 2.87 6.03
C TRP A 364 15.74 4.15 5.40
N ARG A 365 17.05 4.21 5.08
CA ARG A 365 17.64 5.37 4.38
C ARG A 365 17.02 5.60 3.01
N TRP A 366 16.67 4.53 2.31
CA TRP A 366 15.95 4.64 1.04
C TRP A 366 14.53 5.15 1.25
N ARG A 367 13.82 4.67 2.29
CA ARG A 367 12.50 5.21 2.67
C ARG A 367 12.59 6.72 2.92
N GLU A 368 13.54 7.17 3.72
CA GLU A 368 13.74 8.60 4.00
C GLU A 368 14.02 9.38 2.71
N TRP A 369 14.81 8.81 1.80
CA TRP A 369 15.06 9.40 0.49
C TRP A 369 13.77 9.56 -0.34
N VAL A 370 12.89 8.55 -0.36
CA VAL A 370 11.59 8.64 -1.07
C VAL A 370 10.70 9.73 -0.46
N ILE A 371 10.59 9.78 0.87
CA ILE A 371 9.83 10.82 1.59
C ILE A 371 10.35 12.21 1.23
N ASN A 372 11.67 12.39 1.26
CA ASN A 372 12.31 13.65 0.91
C ASN A 372 12.16 14.02 -0.56
N ALA A 373 12.11 13.04 -1.47
CA ALA A 373 11.86 13.30 -2.89
C ALA A 373 10.47 13.93 -3.10
N PHE A 374 9.44 13.46 -2.40
CA PHE A 374 8.11 14.06 -2.44
C PHE A 374 8.08 15.45 -1.79
N ASN A 375 8.64 15.60 -0.59
CA ASN A 375 8.68 16.89 0.11
C ASN A 375 9.43 17.99 -0.66
N ASN A 376 10.47 17.61 -1.41
CA ASN A 376 11.23 18.55 -2.25
C ASN A 376 10.63 18.73 -3.65
N ASN A 377 9.48 18.11 -3.94
CA ASN A 377 8.85 18.11 -5.26
C ASN A 377 9.83 17.73 -6.38
N LYS A 378 10.62 16.66 -6.16
CA LYS A 378 11.62 16.19 -7.11
C LYS A 378 10.94 15.83 -8.44
N PRO A 379 11.43 16.34 -9.58
CA PRO A 379 10.91 15.96 -10.89
C PRO A 379 10.90 14.43 -11.10
N PHE A 380 9.84 13.91 -11.70
CA PHE A 380 9.64 12.47 -11.85
C PHE A 380 10.73 11.79 -12.69
N ASP A 381 11.25 12.47 -13.69
CA ASP A 381 12.39 12.03 -14.51
C ASP A 381 13.67 11.88 -13.67
N GLU A 382 14.00 12.87 -12.84
CA GLU A 382 15.14 12.76 -11.92
C GLU A 382 14.91 11.64 -10.88
N PHE A 383 13.72 11.59 -10.27
CA PHE A 383 13.35 10.59 -9.28
C PHE A 383 13.48 9.15 -9.80
N THR A 384 13.09 8.92 -11.07
CA THR A 384 13.19 7.60 -11.69
C THR A 384 14.62 7.25 -12.11
N VAL A 385 15.38 8.22 -12.64
CA VAL A 385 16.81 8.03 -12.96
C VAL A 385 17.61 7.67 -11.71
N GLU A 386 17.44 8.42 -10.62
CA GLU A 386 18.18 8.18 -9.37
C GLU A 386 17.86 6.81 -8.74
N GLN A 387 16.62 6.32 -8.85
CA GLN A 387 16.26 4.97 -8.36
C GLN A 387 16.81 3.83 -9.19
N LEU A 388 16.93 4.00 -10.50
CA LEU A 388 17.37 2.93 -11.41
C LEU A 388 18.90 2.87 -11.52
N ALA A 389 19.53 4.04 -11.61
CA ALA A 389 20.93 4.19 -12.00
C ALA A 389 21.61 5.44 -11.38
N GLY A 390 21.15 5.91 -10.22
CA GLY A 390 21.77 7.01 -9.49
C GLY A 390 23.24 6.75 -9.12
N ASP A 391 23.62 5.49 -8.91
CA ASP A 391 25.02 5.06 -8.70
C ASP A 391 25.91 5.17 -9.96
N LEU A 392 25.32 5.27 -11.15
CA LEU A 392 26.00 5.38 -12.45
C LEU A 392 26.07 6.82 -12.98
N LEU A 393 25.50 7.79 -12.26
CA LEU A 393 25.63 9.21 -12.63
C LEU A 393 27.08 9.67 -12.49
N ASP A 394 27.46 10.69 -13.25
CA ASP A 394 28.77 11.32 -13.11
C ASP A 394 28.91 11.95 -11.71
N HIS A 395 29.92 11.52 -10.95
CA HIS A 395 30.17 11.98 -9.58
C HIS A 395 28.93 11.90 -8.65
N PRO A 396 28.37 10.71 -8.42
CA PRO A 396 27.07 10.57 -7.79
C PRO A 396 27.11 10.95 -6.31
N THR A 397 26.10 11.71 -5.88
CA THR A 397 25.94 12.10 -4.47
C THR A 397 25.62 10.88 -3.60
N LEU A 398 25.72 11.03 -2.28
CA LEU A 398 25.33 9.96 -1.36
C LEU A 398 23.84 9.61 -1.51
N ASP A 399 22.97 10.61 -1.66
CA ASP A 399 21.53 10.42 -1.82
C ASP A 399 21.20 9.66 -3.11
N GLN A 400 21.89 9.95 -4.21
CA GLN A 400 21.73 9.22 -5.47
C GLN A 400 22.16 7.76 -5.37
N LYS A 401 23.24 7.48 -4.61
CA LYS A 401 23.64 6.10 -4.30
C LYS A 401 22.63 5.39 -3.42
N ILE A 402 22.09 6.08 -2.40
CA ILE A 402 21.03 5.54 -1.52
C ILE A 402 19.77 5.22 -2.34
N ALA A 403 19.36 6.11 -3.24
CA ALA A 403 18.20 5.95 -4.10
C ALA A 403 18.26 4.64 -4.90
N THR A 404 19.44 4.31 -5.45
CA THR A 404 19.64 3.08 -6.22
C THR A 404 19.76 1.83 -5.37
N GLY A 405 20.18 1.94 -4.11
CA GLY A 405 20.46 0.80 -3.23
C GLY A 405 19.29 -0.14 -2.97
N PHE A 406 18.04 0.31 -3.16
CA PHE A 406 16.86 -0.54 -2.98
C PHE A 406 16.68 -1.59 -4.09
N ASN A 407 17.15 -1.28 -5.31
CA ASN A 407 17.06 -2.14 -6.50
C ASN A 407 18.33 -2.99 -6.74
N ARG A 408 19.25 -3.03 -5.77
CA ARG A 408 20.56 -3.69 -5.89
C ARG A 408 20.67 -4.90 -4.98
#